data_AF-A0A7M5XKE2-F1
#
_entry.id   AF-A0A7M5XKE2-F1
#
_cell.length_a   1.000
_cell.length_b   1.000
_cell.length_c   1.000
_cell.angle_alpha   90.00
_cell.angle_beta   90.00
_cell.angle_gamma   90.00
#
_symmetry.space_group_name_H-M   'P 1'
#
loop_
_entity.id
_entity.type
_entity.pdbx_description
1 polymer ?
#
loop_
_entity_poly.entity_id
_entity_poly.type
_entity_poly.pdbx_seq_one_letter_code
_entity_poly.pdbx_strand_id
1 'polypeptide(L)'
;DVLNVAKKRYPHLCSHFNKLEKLLLGVQADSENVVISHEDFTLLAQKADEKQTFLPPTAQVAAQEGKYLGKLLSKVELSTADLKNVDPFQYNHLGSFAYVGDNRAVLELPILGSFEGWSAMWLWRGAYASECVSLRMRTLVLFDWIKSFLFGRDTSRI
;
A
#
# COMPACT_ATOMS: atom_id res chain seq x y z
N ASP A 1 -25.19 -10.00 8.24
CA ASP A 1 -24.63 -8.72 7.76
C ASP A 1 -23.95 -8.93 6.41
N VAL A 2 -24.65 -8.62 5.31
CA VAL A 2 -24.26 -8.98 3.93
C VAL A 2 -22.96 -8.27 3.50
N LEU A 3 -22.74 -7.06 4.01
CA LEU A 3 -21.55 -6.26 3.74
C LEU A 3 -20.27 -6.92 4.26
N ASN A 4 -20.29 -7.56 5.44
CA ASN A 4 -19.11 -8.23 5.98
C ASN A 4 -18.73 -9.48 5.17
N VAL A 5 -19.72 -10.21 4.66
CA VAL A 5 -19.49 -11.34 3.74
C VAL A 5 -18.91 -10.85 2.42
N ALA A 6 -19.42 -9.75 1.88
CA ALA A 6 -18.92 -9.12 0.66
C ALA A 6 -17.48 -8.60 0.83
N LYS A 7 -17.16 -7.91 1.94
CA LYS A 7 -15.81 -7.43 2.28
C LYS A 7 -14.80 -8.59 2.37
N LYS A 8 -15.19 -9.73 2.95
CA LYS A 8 -14.34 -10.94 3.00
C LYS A 8 -14.14 -11.56 1.61
N ARG A 9 -15.17 -11.56 0.78
CA ARG A 9 -15.12 -12.16 -0.57
C ARG A 9 -14.36 -11.30 -1.58
N TYR A 10 -14.50 -9.98 -1.49
CA TYR A 10 -13.95 -9.00 -2.41
C TYR A 10 -13.14 -7.93 -1.63
N PRO A 11 -11.94 -8.29 -1.13
CA PRO A 11 -11.13 -7.41 -0.30
C PRO A 11 -10.68 -6.13 -1.01
N HIS A 12 -10.49 -6.20 -2.33
CA HIS A 12 -10.10 -5.06 -3.16
C HIS A 12 -11.21 -4.00 -3.27
N LEU A 13 -12.47 -4.37 -2.98
CA LEU A 13 -13.61 -3.45 -2.95
C LEU A 13 -13.87 -2.88 -1.56
N CYS A 14 -13.12 -3.24 -0.52
CA CYS A 14 -13.38 -2.80 0.87
C CYS A 14 -13.45 -1.28 1.03
N SER A 15 -12.57 -0.53 0.36
CA SER A 15 -12.61 0.94 0.38
C SER A 15 -13.89 1.50 -0.25
N HIS A 16 -14.34 0.90 -1.34
CA HIS A 16 -15.57 1.26 -2.05
C HIS A 16 -16.81 0.85 -1.25
N PHE A 17 -16.81 -0.32 -0.60
CA PHE A 17 -17.88 -0.74 0.30
C PHE A 17 -18.04 0.20 1.49
N ASN A 18 -16.95 0.68 2.09
CA ASN A 18 -17.03 1.67 3.17
C ASN A 18 -17.60 3.02 2.66
N LYS A 19 -17.29 3.41 1.42
CA LYS A 19 -17.84 4.61 0.79
C LYS A 19 -19.31 4.45 0.45
N LEU A 20 -19.71 3.28 -0.07
CA LEU A 20 -21.10 2.89 -0.29
C LEU A 20 -21.89 2.88 1.02
N GLU A 21 -21.36 2.24 2.05
CA GLU A 21 -21.94 2.21 3.40
C GLU A 21 -22.18 3.63 3.92
N LYS A 22 -21.21 4.55 3.77
CA LYS A 22 -21.38 5.96 4.14
C LYS A 22 -22.44 6.69 3.30
N LEU A 23 -22.53 6.40 2.00
CA LEU A 23 -23.56 6.98 1.11
C LEU A 23 -24.96 6.44 1.46
N LEU A 24 -25.06 5.15 1.77
CA LEU A 24 -26.29 4.48 2.19
C LEU A 24 -26.75 5.00 3.56
N LEU A 25 -25.84 5.08 4.54
CA LEU A 25 -26.09 5.66 5.87
C LEU A 25 -26.44 7.16 5.81
N GLY A 26 -25.86 7.90 4.87
CA GLY A 26 -26.20 9.30 4.62
C GLY A 26 -27.61 9.49 4.06
N VAL A 27 -28.10 8.56 3.23
CA VAL A 27 -29.50 8.49 2.77
C VAL A 27 -30.44 8.03 3.89
N GLN A 28 -29.92 7.24 4.84
CA GLN A 28 -30.64 6.68 5.98
C GLN A 28 -31.04 7.73 7.04
N ALA A 29 -30.48 8.94 7.00
CA ALA A 29 -30.85 10.02 7.92
C ALA A 29 -32.26 10.60 7.65
N ASP A 30 -32.83 10.36 6.46
CA ASP A 30 -34.11 10.96 6.04
C ASP A 30 -35.30 9.98 5.98
N SER A 31 -35.13 8.67 6.23
CA SER A 31 -36.28 7.74 6.25
C SER A 31 -36.04 6.44 7.04
N GLU A 32 -36.98 6.11 7.94
CA GLU A 32 -36.91 4.96 8.87
C GLU A 32 -36.97 3.57 8.21
N ASN A 33 -37.17 3.47 6.89
CA ASN A 33 -37.14 2.18 6.19
C ASN A 33 -36.78 2.38 4.72
N VAL A 34 -35.49 2.31 4.42
CA VAL A 34 -35.00 2.35 3.03
C VAL A 34 -35.15 0.96 2.42
N VAL A 35 -36.23 0.74 1.68
CA VAL A 35 -36.36 -0.41 0.77
C VAL A 35 -35.62 -0.05 -0.52
N ILE A 36 -34.36 -0.43 -0.63
CA ILE A 36 -33.60 -0.27 -1.87
C ILE A 36 -34.11 -1.30 -2.87
N SER A 37 -34.60 -0.86 -4.03
CA SER A 37 -34.95 -1.76 -5.13
C SER A 37 -33.71 -2.57 -5.57
N HIS A 38 -33.92 -3.81 -5.99
CA HIS A 38 -32.84 -4.66 -6.51
C HIS A 38 -32.08 -3.98 -7.66
N GLU A 39 -32.78 -3.19 -8.49
CA GLU A 39 -32.20 -2.45 -9.61
C GLU A 39 -31.24 -1.36 -9.13
N ASP A 40 -31.65 -0.57 -8.12
CA ASP A 40 -30.81 0.50 -7.57
C ASP A 40 -29.56 -0.06 -6.88
N PHE A 41 -29.71 -1.19 -6.18
CA PHE A 41 -28.56 -1.89 -5.58
C PHE A 41 -27.60 -2.41 -6.65
N THR A 42 -28.12 -3.00 -7.73
CA THR A 42 -27.30 -3.51 -8.85
C THR A 42 -26.53 -2.37 -9.53
N LEU A 43 -27.19 -1.23 -9.74
CA LEU A 43 -26.56 -0.04 -10.32
C LEU A 43 -25.45 0.52 -9.41
N LEU A 44 -25.67 0.54 -8.10
CA LEU A 44 -24.67 0.97 -7.12
C LEU A 44 -23.46 0.03 -7.08
N ALA A 45 -23.70 -1.28 -7.11
CA ALA A 45 -22.64 -2.28 -7.17
C ALA A 45 -21.81 -2.13 -8.47
N GLN A 46 -22.47 -1.98 -9.62
CA GLN A 46 -21.80 -1.78 -10.90
C GLN A 46 -20.93 -0.51 -10.91
N LYS A 47 -21.43 0.59 -10.35
CA LYS A 47 -20.65 1.84 -10.21
C LYS A 47 -19.46 1.71 -9.27
N ALA A 48 -19.54 0.82 -8.28
CA ALA A 48 -18.42 0.53 -7.39
C ALA A 48 -17.35 -0.30 -8.10
N ASP A 49 -17.76 -1.32 -8.86
CA ASP A 49 -16.87 -2.14 -9.68
C ASP A 49 -16.16 -1.33 -10.77
N GLU A 50 -16.87 -0.42 -11.44
CA GLU A 50 -16.28 0.47 -12.46
C GLU A 50 -15.16 1.35 -11.89
N LYS A 51 -15.29 1.79 -10.64
CA LYS A 51 -14.30 2.63 -9.95
C LYS A 51 -13.22 1.82 -9.26
N GLN A 52 -13.20 0.51 -9.42
CA GLN A 52 -12.18 -0.35 -8.82
C GLN A 52 -10.80 0.04 -9.35
N THR A 53 -9.96 0.53 -8.44
CA THR A 53 -8.55 0.80 -8.75
C THR A 53 -7.68 -0.32 -8.22
N PHE A 54 -6.76 -0.80 -9.04
CA PHE A 54 -5.69 -1.68 -8.58
C PHE A 54 -4.78 -0.95 -7.59
N LEU A 55 -4.08 -1.73 -6.77
CA LEU A 55 -3.01 -1.19 -5.92
C LEU A 55 -1.94 -0.52 -6.79
N PRO A 56 -1.29 0.55 -6.29
CA PRO A 56 -0.32 1.27 -7.08
C PRO A 56 0.88 0.36 -7.42
N PRO A 57 1.43 0.42 -8.65
CA PRO A 57 2.50 -0.45 -9.12
C PRO A 57 3.84 -0.04 -8.50
N THR A 58 4.00 -0.31 -7.21
CA THR A 58 5.15 0.08 -6.41
C THR A 58 5.90 -1.15 -5.90
N ALA A 59 7.21 -1.01 -5.70
CA ALA A 59 8.02 -2.07 -5.11
C ALA A 59 7.50 -2.50 -3.73
N GLN A 60 6.90 -1.57 -2.99
CA GLN A 60 6.31 -1.84 -1.67
C GLN A 60 5.12 -2.81 -1.76
N VAL A 61 4.21 -2.62 -2.72
CA VAL A 61 3.09 -3.54 -2.95
C VAL A 61 3.61 -4.91 -3.34
N ALA A 62 4.53 -4.98 -4.31
CA ALA A 62 5.12 -6.24 -4.76
C ALA A 62 5.83 -7.00 -3.63
N ALA A 63 6.57 -6.31 -2.76
CA ALA A 63 7.24 -6.91 -1.61
C ALA A 63 6.25 -7.48 -0.58
N GLN A 64 5.17 -6.76 -0.29
CA GLN A 64 4.12 -7.22 0.63
C GLN A 64 3.34 -8.41 0.07
N GLU A 65 2.96 -8.36 -1.20
CA GLU A 65 2.29 -9.46 -1.90
C GLU A 65 3.19 -10.71 -1.95
N GLY A 66 4.48 -10.53 -2.27
CA GLY A 66 5.46 -11.62 -2.25
C GLY A 66 5.61 -12.25 -0.87
N LYS A 67 5.65 -11.44 0.19
CA LYS A 67 5.70 -11.94 1.58
C LYS A 67 4.42 -12.66 1.99
N TYR A 68 3.26 -12.16 1.58
CA TYR A 68 1.97 -12.80 1.83
C TYR A 68 1.87 -14.15 1.13
N LEU A 69 2.20 -14.20 -0.17
CA LEU A 69 2.17 -15.41 -0.96
C LEU A 69 3.22 -16.43 -0.50
N GLY A 70 4.43 -15.98 -0.14
CA GLY A 70 5.46 -16.85 0.42
C GLY A 70 5.02 -17.55 1.71
N LYS A 71 4.34 -16.83 2.61
CA LYS A 71 3.74 -17.40 3.82
C LYS A 71 2.61 -18.38 3.50
N LEU A 72 1.80 -18.09 2.49
CA LEU A 72 0.74 -18.97 2.05
C LEU A 72 1.30 -20.29 1.52
N LEU A 73 2.24 -20.22 0.59
CA LEU A 73 2.84 -21.41 -0.04
C LEU A 73 3.69 -22.24 0.92
N SER A 74 4.24 -21.63 1.97
CA SER A 74 5.01 -22.34 3.00
C SER A 74 4.13 -23.17 3.94
N LYS A 75 2.80 -22.98 3.94
CA LYS A 75 1.87 -23.84 4.69
C LYS A 75 1.61 -25.11 3.87
N VAL A 76 2.29 -26.19 4.27
CA VAL A 76 2.43 -27.46 3.52
C VAL A 76 1.11 -28.21 3.26
N GLU A 77 0.01 -27.85 3.94
CA GLU A 77 -1.27 -28.57 3.86
C GLU A 77 -2.47 -27.64 3.58
N LEU A 78 -2.35 -26.71 2.63
CA LEU A 78 -3.51 -25.95 2.19
C LEU A 78 -4.36 -26.78 1.22
N SER A 79 -5.44 -27.39 1.72
CA SER A 79 -6.49 -27.88 0.82
C SER A 79 -7.22 -26.68 0.18
N THR A 80 -7.95 -26.92 -0.91
CA THR A 80 -8.81 -25.90 -1.53
C THR A 80 -9.90 -25.39 -0.59
N ALA A 81 -10.26 -26.15 0.44
CA ALA A 81 -11.17 -25.71 1.50
C ALA A 81 -10.48 -24.73 2.47
N ASP A 82 -9.20 -24.97 2.80
CA ASP A 82 -8.43 -24.12 3.72
C ASP A 82 -8.09 -22.76 3.08
N LEU A 83 -7.87 -22.73 1.76
CA LEU A 83 -7.68 -21.49 1.01
C LEU A 83 -8.89 -20.53 1.11
N LYS A 84 -10.11 -21.05 1.30
CA LYS A 84 -11.31 -20.20 1.51
C LYS A 84 -11.35 -19.54 2.88
N ASN A 85 -10.58 -20.07 3.84
CA ASN A 85 -10.50 -19.56 5.21
C ASN A 85 -9.30 -18.63 5.44
N VAL A 86 -8.44 -18.44 4.44
CA VAL A 86 -7.30 -17.53 4.56
C VAL A 86 -7.78 -16.08 4.44
N ASP A 87 -7.26 -15.22 5.31
CA ASP A 87 -7.53 -13.80 5.24
C ASP A 87 -6.98 -13.20 3.95
N PRO A 88 -7.76 -12.33 3.28
CA PRO A 88 -7.31 -11.70 2.05
C PRO A 88 -6.11 -10.79 2.27
N PHE A 89 -5.32 -10.59 1.22
CA PHE A 89 -4.24 -9.61 1.23
C PHE A 89 -4.77 -8.20 1.51
N GLN A 90 -4.15 -7.52 2.46
CA GLN A 90 -4.43 -6.12 2.78
C GLN A 90 -3.14 -5.32 2.64
N TYR A 91 -3.15 -4.35 1.73
CA TYR A 91 -2.01 -3.46 1.53
C TYR A 91 -1.89 -2.48 2.69
N ASN A 92 -0.70 -2.42 3.30
CA ASN A 92 -0.37 -1.41 4.29
C ASN A 92 0.55 -0.37 3.66
N HIS A 93 0.05 0.85 3.43
CA HIS A 93 0.86 1.96 2.94
C HIS A 93 1.80 2.43 4.06
N LEU A 94 3.12 2.37 3.84
CA LEU A 94 4.12 2.73 4.84
C LEU A 94 4.57 4.19 4.71
N GLY A 95 4.11 4.88 3.65
CA GLY A 95 4.53 6.22 3.28
C GLY A 95 5.25 6.24 1.94
N SER A 96 5.60 7.46 1.51
CA SER A 96 6.32 7.73 0.28
C SER A 96 7.56 8.59 0.57
N PHE A 97 8.62 8.36 -0.19
CA PHE A 97 9.82 9.20 -0.12
C PHE A 97 10.22 9.66 -1.52
N ALA A 98 10.66 10.90 -1.64
CA ALA A 98 11.20 11.46 -2.87
C ALA A 98 12.46 12.27 -2.57
N TYR A 99 13.54 12.00 -3.30
CA TYR A 99 14.73 12.85 -3.28
C TYR A 99 14.51 14.05 -4.22
N VAL A 100 14.67 15.27 -3.72
CA VAL A 100 14.34 16.50 -4.45
C VAL A 100 15.60 17.23 -4.96
N GLY A 101 16.79 16.79 -4.57
CA GLY A 101 18.05 17.45 -4.91
C GLY A 101 18.62 18.23 -3.73
N ASP A 102 19.81 18.81 -3.91
CA ASP A 102 20.49 19.63 -2.89
C ASP A 102 20.62 18.96 -1.51
N ASN A 103 20.81 17.64 -1.46
CA ASN A 103 20.81 16.85 -0.22
C ASN A 103 19.53 16.99 0.64
N ARG A 104 18.38 17.21 -0.02
CA ARG A 104 17.05 17.26 0.61
C ARG A 104 16.17 16.15 0.07
N ALA A 105 15.31 15.64 0.94
CA ALA A 105 14.25 14.72 0.57
C ALA A 105 12.92 15.20 1.14
N VAL A 106 11.85 14.75 0.51
CA VAL A 106 10.47 14.87 0.99
C VAL A 106 10.01 13.47 1.37
N LEU A 107 9.35 13.38 2.53
CA LEU A 107 8.80 12.17 3.10
C LEU A 107 7.35 12.43 3.44
N GLU A 108 6.46 11.53 3.05
CA GLU A 108 5.06 11.52 3.46
C GLU A 108 4.79 10.24 4.23
N LEU A 109 4.53 10.36 5.54
CA LEU A 109 4.18 9.23 6.40
C LEU A 109 2.68 9.28 6.76
N PRO A 110 1.95 8.15 6.72
CA PRO A 110 0.53 8.13 7.06
C PRO A 110 0.21 8.60 8.48
N ILE A 111 1.12 8.37 9.44
CA ILE A 111 0.92 8.66 10.87
C ILE A 111 1.51 10.01 11.28
N LEU A 112 2.70 10.33 10.75
CA LEU A 112 3.49 11.47 11.17
C LEU A 112 3.31 12.70 10.25
N GLY A 113 2.66 12.54 9.10
CA GLY A 113 2.48 13.60 8.11
C GLY A 113 3.70 13.77 7.17
N SER A 114 3.75 14.92 6.51
CA SER A 114 4.79 15.25 5.52
C SER A 114 5.98 16.01 6.14
N PHE A 115 7.19 15.59 5.81
CA PHE A 115 8.46 16.21 6.24
C PHE A 115 9.34 16.50 5.03
N GLU A 116 10.06 17.61 5.09
CA GLU A 116 11.03 17.98 4.07
C GLU A 116 12.35 18.45 4.71
N GLY A 117 13.46 18.14 4.04
CA GLY A 117 14.74 18.79 4.30
C GLY A 117 15.89 17.79 4.43
N TRP A 118 16.95 18.23 5.12
CA TRP A 118 18.16 17.44 5.31
C TRP A 118 17.97 16.28 6.31
N SER A 119 17.15 16.47 7.33
CA SER A 119 16.77 15.38 8.26
C SER A 119 15.98 14.28 7.53
N ALA A 120 15.03 14.66 6.66
CA ALA A 120 14.32 13.75 5.79
C ALA A 120 15.26 13.01 4.83
N MET A 121 16.34 13.65 4.36
CA MET A 121 17.37 13.01 3.54
C MET A 121 18.10 11.87 4.28
N TRP A 122 18.43 12.04 5.56
CA TRP A 122 19.04 10.96 6.34
C TRP A 122 18.06 9.84 6.65
N LEU A 123 16.81 10.16 6.93
CA LEU A 123 15.76 9.15 7.08
C LEU A 123 15.56 8.35 5.80
N TRP A 124 15.54 9.02 4.65
CA TRP A 124 15.51 8.39 3.33
C TRP A 124 16.69 7.44 3.13
N ARG A 125 17.93 7.90 3.36
CA ARG A 125 19.13 7.05 3.28
C ARG A 125 19.06 5.85 4.21
N GLY A 126 18.59 6.04 5.44
CA GLY A 126 18.42 4.97 6.42
C GLY A 126 17.43 3.90 5.97
N ALA A 127 16.25 4.31 5.50
CA ALA A 127 15.22 3.41 4.98
C ALA A 127 15.75 2.59 3.80
N TYR A 128 16.36 3.23 2.80
CA TYR A 128 16.91 2.53 1.63
C TYR A 128 18.06 1.57 1.98
N ALA A 129 18.92 1.94 2.93
CA ALA A 129 19.97 1.05 3.42
C ALA A 129 19.37 -0.19 4.12
N SER A 130 18.27 -0.03 4.86
CA SER A 130 17.58 -1.16 5.50
C SER A 130 16.90 -2.10 4.51
N GLU A 131 16.33 -1.56 3.42
CA GLU A 131 15.67 -2.33 2.36
C GLU A 131 16.65 -3.10 1.44
N CYS A 132 17.95 -2.83 1.53
CA CYS A 132 18.96 -3.62 0.83
C CYS A 132 18.96 -5.07 1.34
N VAL A 133 18.65 -6.01 0.44
CA VAL A 133 18.50 -7.45 0.74
C VAL A 133 19.80 -8.10 1.21
N SER A 134 20.96 -7.64 0.71
CA SER A 134 22.27 -8.22 1.02
C SER A 134 23.17 -7.24 1.76
N LEU A 135 23.92 -7.74 2.74
CA LEU A 135 24.95 -6.97 3.45
C LEU A 135 26.00 -6.39 2.49
N ARG A 136 26.36 -7.13 1.44
CA ARG A 136 27.30 -6.64 0.41
C ARG A 136 26.75 -5.40 -0.30
N MET A 137 25.49 -5.44 -0.71
CA MET A 137 24.87 -4.29 -1.39
C MET A 137 24.76 -3.11 -0.43
N ARG A 138 24.35 -3.37 0.81
CA ARG A 138 24.25 -2.35 1.85
C ARG A 138 25.58 -1.65 2.10
N THR A 139 26.70 -2.39 2.24
CA THR A 139 28.02 -1.78 2.46
C THR A 139 28.48 -0.98 1.25
N LEU A 140 28.30 -1.51 0.03
CA LEU A 140 28.65 -0.80 -1.20
C LEU A 140 27.93 0.55 -1.30
N VAL A 141 26.61 0.57 -1.08
CA VAL A 141 25.82 1.81 -1.11
C VAL A 141 26.28 2.82 -0.05
N LEU A 142 26.58 2.34 1.17
CA LEU A 142 27.09 3.21 2.24
C LEU A 142 28.46 3.81 1.87
N PHE A 143 29.37 3.00 1.33
CA PHE A 143 30.68 3.48 0.86
C PHE A 143 30.53 4.50 -0.27
N ASP A 144 29.62 4.27 -1.22
CA ASP A 144 29.36 5.22 -2.30
C ASP A 144 28.84 6.56 -1.79
N TRP A 145 27.97 6.56 -0.77
CA TRP A 145 27.50 7.78 -0.12
C TRP A 145 28.61 8.53 0.62
N ILE A 146 29.50 7.81 1.32
CA ILE A 146 30.66 8.41 2.01
C ILE A 146 31.63 9.01 0.99
N LYS A 147 31.97 8.26 -0.07
CA LYS A 147 32.84 8.75 -1.14
C LYS A 147 32.26 9.99 -1.80
N SER A 148 30.96 9.96 -2.13
CA SER A 148 30.26 11.09 -2.74
C SER A 148 30.21 12.31 -1.84
N PHE A 149 30.15 12.12 -0.52
CA PHE A 149 30.16 13.21 0.46
C PHE A 149 31.56 13.84 0.61
N LEU A 150 32.62 13.02 0.64
CA LEU A 150 33.99 13.50 0.84
C LEU A 150 34.63 14.08 -0.43
N PHE A 151 34.40 13.45 -1.58
CA PHE A 151 35.09 13.76 -2.83
C PHE A 151 34.16 14.31 -3.92
N GLY A 152 32.86 14.44 -3.63
CA GLY A 152 31.85 14.75 -4.65
C GLY A 152 31.47 13.53 -5.49
N ARG A 153 30.45 13.67 -6.34
CA ARG A 153 30.07 12.60 -7.28
C ARG A 153 31.13 12.48 -8.37
N ASP A 154 31.47 11.25 -8.71
CA ASP A 154 32.33 10.97 -9.86
C ASP A 154 31.58 11.30 -11.14
N THR A 155 31.97 12.38 -11.82
CA THR A 155 31.37 12.85 -13.08
C THR A 155 32.21 12.50 -14.29
N SER A 156 33.24 11.65 -14.15
CA SER A 156 34.20 11.34 -15.23
C SER A 156 33.59 10.62 -16.45
N ARG A 157 32.32 10.20 -16.39
CA ARG A 157 31.58 9.50 -17.45
C ARG A 157 30.24 10.16 -17.81
N ILE A 158 30.17 11.48 -17.74
CA ILE A 158 29.06 12.27 -18.31
C ILE A 158 29.50 12.83 -19.66
#